data_AF-A0A8T2IG18-F1
#
_entry.id   AF-A0A8T2IG18-F1
#
_cell.length_a   1.000
_cell.length_b   1.000
_cell.length_c   1.000
_cell.angle_alpha   90.00
_cell.angle_beta   90.00
_cell.angle_gamma   90.00
#
_symmetry.space_group_name_H-M   'P 1'
#
loop_
_entity.id
_entity.type
_entity.pdbx_description
1 polymer ?
#
loop_
_entity_poly.entity_id
_entity_poly.type
_entity_poly.pdbx_seq_one_letter_code
_entity_poly.pdbx_strand_id
1 'polypeptide(L)'
;MPELTIQHLSGHRQHRLARLILGHIVMGYMWQDGEEGAVKVLPRNLAVPYYNVSEVLGMPPILVHADLVLANWRCKNPQGNLTTIVSLPGGESLQGFVLVTLMVEVAAIPGVKAVSQAINSLLSQDDQMLLQALKDINEAISSMSDALKLMYGK
;
A
#
# COMPACT_ATOMS: atom_id res chain seq x y z
N MET A 1 -4.40 20.08 -18.29
CA MET A 1 -5.25 18.87 -18.14
C MET A 1 -6.70 19.30 -17.92
N PRO A 2 -7.71 18.71 -18.57
CA PRO A 2 -9.11 18.95 -18.21
C PRO A 2 -9.44 18.35 -16.84
N GLU A 3 -10.48 18.85 -16.17
CA GLU A 3 -10.97 18.24 -14.94
C GLU A 3 -11.74 16.95 -15.25
N LEU A 4 -11.36 15.85 -14.60
CA LEU A 4 -11.94 14.53 -14.83
C LEU A 4 -13.01 14.22 -13.79
N THR A 5 -14.15 13.68 -14.23
CA THR A 5 -15.21 13.18 -13.33
C THR A 5 -14.94 11.74 -12.89
N ILE A 6 -15.25 11.42 -11.64
CA ILE A 6 -15.12 10.06 -11.09
C ILE A 6 -16.34 9.16 -11.40
N GLN A 7 -17.38 9.70 -12.03
CA GLN A 7 -18.64 8.96 -12.32
C GLN A 7 -18.44 7.74 -13.24
N HIS A 8 -17.35 7.70 -14.01
CA HIS A 8 -17.02 6.57 -14.88
C HIS A 8 -16.28 5.45 -14.14
N LEU A 9 -15.84 5.67 -12.90
CA LEU A 9 -15.17 4.66 -12.09
C LEU A 9 -16.20 3.71 -11.48
N SER A 10 -16.13 2.45 -11.88
CA SER A 10 -17.00 1.37 -11.44
C SER A 10 -16.29 0.48 -10.42
N GLY A 11 -16.77 0.51 -9.18
CA GLY A 11 -16.33 -0.39 -8.12
C GLY A 11 -14.98 -0.06 -7.47
N HIS A 12 -14.68 -0.77 -6.39
CA HIS A 12 -13.56 -0.45 -5.49
C HIS A 12 -12.19 -0.46 -6.17
N ARG A 13 -11.90 -1.45 -7.03
CA ARG A 13 -10.58 -1.57 -7.68
C ARG A 13 -10.28 -0.39 -8.61
N GLN A 14 -11.26 0.11 -9.35
CA GLN A 14 -11.08 1.26 -10.23
C GLN A 14 -10.85 2.54 -9.41
N HIS A 15 -11.58 2.73 -8.31
CA HIS A 15 -11.34 3.85 -7.39
C HIS A 15 -9.94 3.80 -6.78
N ARG A 16 -9.47 2.62 -6.34
CA ARG A 16 -8.10 2.45 -5.80
C ARG A 16 -7.03 2.75 -6.83
N LEU A 17 -7.19 2.28 -8.06
CA LEU A 17 -6.24 2.58 -9.14
C LEU A 17 -6.24 4.08 -9.49
N ALA A 18 -7.42 4.70 -9.58
CA ALA A 18 -7.54 6.13 -9.84
C ALA A 18 -6.85 6.95 -8.72
N ARG A 19 -7.07 6.58 -7.46
CA ARG A 19 -6.44 7.22 -6.30
C ARG A 19 -4.92 7.01 -6.28
N LEU A 20 -4.44 5.82 -6.64
CA LEU A 20 -3.01 5.53 -6.82
C LEU A 20 -2.38 6.50 -7.85
N ILE A 21 -2.99 6.60 -9.03
CA ILE A 21 -2.49 7.43 -10.13
C ILE A 21 -2.54 8.92 -9.75
N LEU A 22 -3.68 9.40 -9.27
CA LEU A 22 -3.85 10.80 -8.86
C LEU A 22 -2.91 11.18 -7.72
N GLY A 23 -2.74 10.30 -6.73
CA GLY A 23 -1.78 10.51 -5.64
C GLY A 23 -0.34 10.66 -6.13
N HIS A 24 0.08 9.84 -7.10
CA HIS A 24 1.41 9.96 -7.71
C HIS A 24 1.56 11.25 -8.52
N ILE A 25 0.54 11.64 -9.30
CA ILE A 25 0.54 12.91 -10.04
C ILE A 25 0.62 14.10 -9.08
N VAL A 26 -0.16 14.08 -8.01
CA VAL A 26 -0.18 15.13 -6.98
C VAL A 26 1.18 15.24 -6.30
N MET A 27 1.79 14.11 -5.90
CA MET A 27 3.14 14.12 -5.31
C MET A 27 4.19 14.61 -6.29
N GLY A 28 4.14 14.16 -7.55
CA GLY A 28 5.03 14.64 -8.60
C GLY A 28 4.88 16.14 -8.84
N TYR A 29 3.65 16.65 -8.90
CA TYR A 29 3.36 18.06 -9.11
C TYR A 29 3.78 18.94 -7.93
N MET A 30 3.53 18.51 -6.69
CA MET A 30 3.89 19.29 -5.51
C MET A 30 5.40 19.37 -5.29
N TRP A 31 6.12 18.30 -5.56
CA TRP A 31 7.55 18.15 -5.23
C TRP A 31 8.48 18.17 -6.45
N GLN A 32 7.99 18.56 -7.63
CA GLN A 32 8.77 18.56 -8.87
C GLN A 32 10.07 19.38 -8.77
N ASP A 33 10.04 20.49 -8.02
CA ASP A 33 11.15 21.42 -7.85
C ASP A 33 11.91 21.19 -6.53
N GLY A 34 11.76 20.00 -5.94
CA GLY A 34 12.38 19.62 -4.67
C GLY A 34 11.68 20.22 -3.45
N GLU A 35 12.32 20.08 -2.28
CA GLU A 35 11.76 20.49 -0.98
C GLU A 35 11.55 22.01 -0.89
N GLU A 36 12.52 22.79 -1.38
CA GLU A 36 12.47 24.26 -1.36
C GLU A 36 11.48 24.84 -2.38
N GLY A 37 11.22 24.11 -3.46
CA GLY A 37 10.33 24.52 -4.56
C GLY A 37 8.89 24.03 -4.42
N ALA A 38 8.50 23.52 -3.25
CA ALA A 38 7.21 22.84 -3.09
C ALA A 38 6.00 23.73 -3.41
N VAL A 39 5.13 23.24 -4.30
CA VAL A 39 3.90 23.95 -4.66
C VAL A 39 2.90 23.87 -3.52
N LYS A 40 2.40 25.03 -3.07
CA LYS A 40 1.48 25.13 -1.92
C LYS A 40 0.00 25.03 -2.29
N VAL A 41 -0.34 25.14 -3.57
CA VAL A 41 -1.72 25.14 -4.07
C VAL A 41 -1.84 24.19 -5.25
N LEU A 42 -2.69 23.18 -5.11
CA LEU A 42 -3.00 22.26 -6.20
C LEU A 42 -3.98 22.89 -7.20
N PRO A 43 -3.73 22.79 -8.51
CA PRO A 43 -4.70 23.12 -9.53
C PRO A 43 -6.03 22.37 -9.33
N ARG A 44 -7.16 23.06 -9.54
CA ARG A 44 -8.51 22.52 -9.33
C ARG A 44 -8.76 21.19 -10.05
N ASN A 45 -8.28 21.09 -11.29
CA ASN A 45 -8.38 19.91 -12.14
C ASN A 45 -7.64 18.67 -11.61
N LEU A 46 -6.73 18.81 -10.63
CA LEU A 46 -6.11 17.71 -9.89
C LEU A 46 -6.72 17.55 -8.49
N ALA A 47 -6.93 18.66 -7.79
CA ALA A 47 -7.43 18.67 -6.42
C ALA A 47 -8.84 18.07 -6.30
N VAL A 48 -9.77 18.46 -7.18
CA VAL A 48 -11.17 18.03 -7.11
C VAL A 48 -11.33 16.53 -7.39
N PRO A 49 -10.79 15.96 -8.49
CA PRO A 49 -10.92 14.52 -8.74
C PRO A 49 -10.23 13.69 -7.66
N TYR A 50 -9.08 14.16 -7.15
CA TYR A 50 -8.36 13.46 -6.09
C TYR A 50 -9.13 13.50 -4.77
N TYR A 51 -9.70 14.64 -4.39
CA TYR A 51 -10.58 14.72 -3.23
C TYR A 51 -11.78 13.78 -3.35
N ASN A 52 -12.51 13.85 -4.47
CA ASN A 52 -13.72 13.05 -4.67
C ASN A 52 -13.46 11.54 -4.60
N VAL A 53 -12.39 11.04 -5.25
CA VAL A 53 -12.05 9.60 -5.17
C VAL A 53 -11.62 9.21 -3.75
N SER A 54 -10.98 10.13 -3.02
CA SER A 54 -10.53 9.92 -1.65
C SER A 54 -11.70 9.85 -0.68
N GLU A 55 -12.69 10.72 -0.86
CA GLU A 55 -13.93 10.75 -0.09
C GLU A 55 -14.71 9.43 -0.23
N VAL A 56 -14.91 8.95 -1.46
CA VAL A 56 -15.60 7.67 -1.74
C VAL A 56 -14.91 6.48 -1.05
N LEU A 57 -13.58 6.54 -0.92
CA LEU A 57 -12.79 5.48 -0.30
C LEU A 57 -12.59 5.68 1.22
N GLY A 58 -13.10 6.77 1.80
CA GLY A 58 -12.87 7.10 3.22
C GLY A 58 -11.41 7.36 3.57
N MET A 59 -10.61 7.89 2.63
CA MET A 59 -9.18 8.13 2.80
C MET A 59 -8.84 9.63 2.68
N PRO A 60 -7.77 10.11 3.33
CA PRO A 60 -7.32 11.49 3.17
C PRO A 60 -6.72 11.72 1.77
N PRO A 61 -6.90 12.90 1.13
CA PRO A 61 -6.37 13.20 -0.21
C PRO A 61 -4.86 13.50 -0.18
N ILE A 62 -4.08 12.52 0.27
CA ILE A 62 -2.62 12.48 0.27
C ILE A 62 -2.20 11.04 -0.04
N LEU A 63 -1.07 10.85 -0.73
CA LEU A 63 -0.57 9.51 -1.07
C LEU A 63 -0.25 8.77 0.23
N VAL A 64 -0.96 7.66 0.51
CA VAL A 64 -0.74 6.86 1.72
C VAL A 64 -0.10 5.51 1.39
N HIS A 65 0.34 4.79 2.42
CA HIS A 65 0.88 3.43 2.29
C HIS A 65 -0.05 2.50 1.50
N ALA A 66 -1.37 2.59 1.73
CA ALA A 66 -2.34 1.77 1.02
C ALA A 66 -2.33 2.02 -0.51
N ASP A 67 -1.98 3.23 -0.94
CA ASP A 67 -1.81 3.57 -2.35
C ASP A 67 -0.41 3.11 -2.81
N LEU A 68 0.65 3.65 -2.20
CA LEU A 68 2.05 3.49 -2.63
C LEU A 68 2.54 2.03 -2.59
N VAL A 69 2.04 1.21 -1.66
CA VAL A 69 2.48 -0.17 -1.43
C VAL A 69 1.37 -1.16 -1.80
N LEU A 70 0.27 -1.17 -1.04
CA LEU A 70 -0.72 -2.24 -1.13
C LEU A 70 -1.44 -2.32 -2.48
N ALA A 71 -1.60 -1.19 -3.17
CA ALA A 71 -2.27 -1.12 -4.47
C ALA A 71 -1.31 -0.96 -5.66
N ASN A 72 -0.01 -0.70 -5.43
CA ASN A 72 0.94 -0.36 -6.48
C ASN A 72 1.80 -1.55 -6.94
N TRP A 73 1.17 -2.66 -7.29
CA TRP A 73 1.90 -3.84 -7.76
C TRP A 73 1.16 -4.60 -8.85
N ARG A 74 1.91 -5.29 -9.70
CA ARG A 74 1.41 -6.23 -10.71
C ARG A 74 2.44 -7.31 -10.98
N CYS A 75 1.99 -8.45 -11.50
CA CYS A 75 2.90 -9.47 -12.01
C CYS A 75 3.52 -9.00 -13.34
N LYS A 76 4.85 -9.02 -13.42
CA LYS A 76 5.64 -8.75 -14.62
C LYS A 76 5.49 -9.86 -15.66
N ASN A 77 5.38 -11.11 -15.21
CA ASN A 77 5.26 -12.30 -16.06
C ASN A 77 4.41 -13.39 -15.37
N PRO A 78 3.98 -14.44 -16.11
CA PRO A 78 3.26 -15.59 -15.53
C PRO A 78 4.06 -16.37 -14.47
N GLN A 79 5.38 -16.15 -14.41
CA GLN A 79 6.28 -16.79 -13.45
C GLN A 79 6.23 -16.14 -12.06
N GLY A 80 5.49 -15.04 -11.88
CA GLY A 80 5.21 -14.46 -10.57
C GLY A 80 6.14 -13.33 -10.12
N ASN A 81 7.04 -12.85 -10.98
CA ASN A 81 7.88 -11.70 -10.62
C ASN A 81 7.03 -10.43 -10.49
N LEU A 82 7.19 -9.66 -9.41
CA LEU A 82 6.41 -8.44 -9.16
C LEU A 82 7.10 -7.18 -9.72
N THR A 83 6.31 -6.19 -10.09
CA THR A 83 6.75 -4.84 -10.45
C THR A 83 5.69 -3.82 -9.98
N THR A 84 6.09 -2.57 -9.80
CA THR A 84 5.16 -1.47 -9.53
C THR A 84 4.29 -1.12 -10.75
N ILE A 85 3.09 -0.56 -10.51
CA ILE A 85 2.21 -0.06 -11.56
C ILE A 85 2.63 1.36 -11.97
N VAL A 86 2.84 2.22 -10.97
CA VAL A 86 3.32 3.60 -11.11
C VAL A 86 4.64 3.73 -10.34
N SER A 87 5.58 4.50 -10.89
CA SER A 87 6.88 4.76 -10.27
C SER A 87 7.12 6.26 -10.14
N LEU A 88 7.80 6.67 -9.07
CA LEU A 88 8.36 8.02 -8.92
C LEU A 88 9.86 7.98 -9.27
N PRO A 89 10.52 9.14 -9.41
CA PRO A 89 11.98 9.19 -9.47
C PRO A 89 12.62 8.43 -8.30
N GLY A 90 13.71 7.70 -8.57
CA GLY A 90 14.34 6.80 -7.60
C GLY A 90 14.67 5.40 -8.17
N GLY A 91 14.20 5.09 -9.38
CA GLY A 91 14.61 3.91 -10.14
C GLY A 91 14.38 2.59 -9.39
N GLU A 92 15.34 1.67 -9.50
CA GLU A 92 15.28 0.35 -8.86
C GLU A 92 15.24 0.42 -7.34
N SER A 93 15.86 1.43 -6.73
CA SER A 93 15.86 1.60 -5.27
C SER A 93 14.45 1.84 -4.74
N LEU A 94 13.69 2.75 -5.36
CA LEU A 94 12.31 3.01 -4.95
C LEU A 94 11.40 1.81 -5.25
N GLN A 95 11.60 1.14 -6.39
CA GLN A 95 10.84 -0.07 -6.70
C GLN A 95 11.11 -1.16 -5.64
N GLY A 96 12.38 -1.38 -5.27
CA GLY A 96 12.77 -2.28 -4.19
C GLY A 96 12.11 -1.88 -2.87
N PHE A 97 12.14 -0.60 -2.51
CA PHE A 97 11.47 -0.10 -1.31
C PHE A 97 9.97 -0.46 -1.29
N VAL A 98 9.25 -0.25 -2.39
CA VAL A 98 7.81 -0.57 -2.47
C VAL A 98 7.57 -2.08 -2.40
N LEU A 99 8.31 -2.87 -3.19
CA LEU A 99 8.07 -4.32 -3.29
C LEU A 99 8.53 -5.08 -2.04
N VAL A 100 9.66 -4.72 -1.45
CA VAL A 100 10.11 -5.31 -0.17
C VAL A 100 9.12 -4.98 0.93
N THR A 101 8.63 -3.73 0.99
CA THR A 101 7.57 -3.37 1.96
C THR A 101 6.31 -4.20 1.74
N LEU A 102 5.89 -4.42 0.49
CA LEU A 102 4.76 -5.32 0.17
C LEU A 102 5.03 -6.76 0.63
N MET A 103 6.25 -7.27 0.49
CA MET A 103 6.61 -8.62 0.97
C MET A 103 6.50 -8.74 2.49
N VAL A 104 6.88 -7.69 3.24
CA VAL A 104 6.67 -7.64 4.69
C VAL A 104 5.18 -7.71 5.03
N GLU A 105 4.34 -6.95 4.33
CA GLU A 105 2.87 -6.99 4.51
C GLU A 105 2.29 -8.38 4.21
N VAL A 106 2.78 -9.05 3.15
CA VAL A 106 2.37 -10.44 2.83
C VAL A 106 2.81 -11.41 3.91
N ALA A 107 4.02 -11.27 4.45
CA ALA A 107 4.54 -12.12 5.52
C ALA A 107 3.78 -11.93 6.85
N ALA A 108 3.13 -10.78 7.06
CA ALA A 108 2.31 -10.51 8.24
C ALA A 108 0.94 -11.23 8.21
N ILE A 109 0.44 -11.64 7.03
CA ILE A 109 -0.92 -12.19 6.86
C ILE A 109 -1.22 -13.38 7.79
N PRO A 110 -0.33 -14.39 7.95
CA PRO A 110 -0.58 -15.49 8.89
C PRO A 110 -0.72 -14.99 10.33
N GLY A 111 0.12 -14.05 10.76
CA GLY A 111 0.08 -13.47 12.09
C GLY A 111 -1.24 -12.72 12.36
N VAL A 112 -1.75 -11.95 11.39
CA VAL A 112 -3.05 -11.27 11.51
C VAL A 112 -4.19 -12.28 11.68
N LYS A 113 -4.17 -13.39 10.94
CA LYS A 113 -5.16 -14.47 11.11
C LYS A 113 -5.03 -15.13 12.49
N ALA A 114 -3.81 -15.36 12.94
CA ALA A 114 -3.53 -15.94 14.25
C ALA A 114 -3.98 -15.04 15.41
N VAL A 115 -3.89 -13.71 15.27
CA VAL A 115 -4.49 -12.78 16.25
C VAL A 115 -6.00 -13.01 16.40
N SER A 116 -6.72 -13.17 15.29
CA SER A 116 -8.16 -13.49 15.36
C SER A 116 -8.42 -14.84 16.03
N GLN A 117 -7.56 -15.84 15.78
CA GLN A 117 -7.68 -17.16 16.43
C GLN A 117 -7.40 -17.07 17.94
N ALA A 118 -6.38 -16.32 18.35
CA ALA A 118 -6.06 -16.10 19.76
C ALA A 118 -7.22 -15.42 20.51
N ILE A 119 -7.89 -14.44 19.90
CA ILE A 119 -9.07 -13.81 20.52
C ILE A 119 -10.20 -14.84 20.69
N ASN A 120 -10.46 -15.67 19.67
CA ASN A 120 -11.50 -16.69 19.75
C ASN A 120 -11.18 -17.79 20.78
N SER A 121 -9.91 -18.18 20.92
CA SER A 121 -9.50 -19.21 21.87
C SER A 121 -9.63 -18.75 23.33
N LEU A 122 -9.44 -17.44 23.59
CA LEU A 122 -9.74 -16.85 24.90
C LEU A 122 -11.23 -16.95 25.25
N LEU A 123 -12.12 -16.76 24.27
CA LEU A 123 -13.57 -16.90 24.46
C LEU A 123 -13.98 -18.35 24.71
N SER A 124 -13.34 -19.31 24.03
CA SER A 124 -13.61 -20.74 24.19
C SER A 124 -12.82 -21.43 25.29
N GLN A 125 -11.94 -20.70 26.01
CA GLN A 125 -11.03 -21.22 27.03
C GLN A 125 -10.16 -22.38 26.53
N ASP A 126 -9.69 -22.29 25.28
CA ASP A 126 -8.82 -23.30 24.66
C ASP A 126 -7.35 -22.87 24.71
N ASP A 127 -6.65 -23.30 25.75
CA ASP A 127 -5.23 -22.98 25.98
C ASP A 127 -4.31 -23.54 24.90
N GLN A 128 -4.66 -24.69 24.29
CA GLN A 128 -3.84 -25.28 23.23
C GLN A 128 -3.93 -24.45 21.95
N MET A 129 -5.14 -24.04 21.57
CA MET A 129 -5.36 -23.17 20.43
C MET A 129 -4.74 -21.78 20.66
N LEU A 130 -4.83 -21.25 21.88
CA LEU A 130 -4.17 -20.00 22.25
C LEU A 130 -2.65 -20.10 22.09
N LEU A 131 -2.03 -21.16 22.61
CA LEU A 131 -0.59 -21.37 22.50
C LEU A 131 -0.16 -21.48 21.02
N GLN A 132 -0.92 -22.20 20.20
CA GLN A 132 -0.61 -22.31 18.78
C GLN A 132 -0.72 -20.97 18.07
N ALA A 133 -1.78 -20.20 18.32
CA ALA A 133 -1.95 -18.88 17.73
C ALA A 133 -0.81 -17.92 18.11
N LEU A 134 -0.32 -17.97 19.34
CA LEU A 134 0.84 -17.17 19.77
C LEU A 134 2.13 -17.58 19.07
N LYS A 135 2.35 -18.88 18.81
CA LYS A 135 3.48 -19.37 18.02
C LYS A 135 3.40 -18.87 16.57
N ASP A 136 2.23 -18.94 15.96
CA ASP A 136 2.00 -18.49 14.58
C ASP A 136 2.23 -16.97 14.44
N ILE A 137 1.85 -16.18 15.45
CA ILE A 137 2.17 -14.74 15.52
C ILE A 137 3.68 -14.53 15.56
N ASN A 138 4.41 -15.26 16.40
CA ASN A 138 5.86 -15.14 16.51
C ASN A 138 6.58 -15.53 15.21
N GLU A 139 6.13 -16.60 14.55
CA GLU A 139 6.66 -17.02 13.25
C GLU A 139 6.40 -15.98 12.16
N ALA A 140 5.22 -15.36 12.14
CA ALA A 140 4.90 -14.26 11.22
C ALA A 140 5.82 -13.05 11.45
N ILE A 141 6.08 -12.65 12.70
CA ILE A 141 7.00 -11.55 13.02
C ILE A 141 8.43 -11.86 12.55
N SER A 142 8.88 -13.10 12.72
CA SER A 142 10.18 -13.54 12.24
C SER A 142 10.26 -13.50 10.70
N SER A 143 9.20 -13.97 10.03
CA SER A 143 9.09 -13.91 8.55
C SER A 143 9.06 -12.47 8.02
N MET A 144 8.36 -11.57 8.70
CA MET A 144 8.38 -10.12 8.41
C MET A 144 9.79 -9.55 8.55
N SER A 145 10.53 -9.93 9.60
CA SER A 145 11.91 -9.50 9.79
C SER A 145 12.83 -10.02 8.68
N ASP A 146 12.64 -11.26 8.23
CA ASP A 146 13.41 -11.83 7.14
C ASP A 146 13.10 -11.15 5.80
N ALA A 147 11.84 -10.86 5.52
CA ALA A 147 11.45 -10.08 4.34
C ALA A 147 12.07 -8.67 4.38
N LEU A 148 12.06 -8.01 5.55
CA LEU A 148 12.64 -6.66 5.69
C LEU A 148 14.15 -6.63 5.44
N LYS A 149 14.88 -7.72 5.73
CA LYS A 149 16.33 -7.81 5.43
C LYS A 149 16.63 -7.65 3.95
N LEU A 150 15.68 -7.96 3.06
CA LEU A 150 15.82 -7.75 1.61
C LEU A 150 15.98 -6.28 1.22
N MET A 151 15.59 -5.34 2.11
CA MET A 151 15.73 -3.90 1.87
C MET A 151 17.19 -3.47 1.68
N TYR A 152 18.12 -4.18 2.31
CA TYR A 152 19.55 -3.83 2.29
C TYR A 152 20.32 -4.43 1.10
N GLY A 153 19.68 -5.25 0.27
CA GLY A 153 20.33 -5.99 -0.81
C GLY A 153 21.32 -7.03 -0.28
N LYS A 154 20.98 -8.31 -0.43
CA LYS A 154 21.99 -9.36 -0.57
C LYS A 154 21.87 -9.95 -1.97
#